data_AF-A0A5C6B041-F1
#
_entry.id   AF-A0A5C6B041-F1
#
_cell.length_a   1.000
_cell.length_b   1.000
_cell.length_c   1.000
_cell.angle_alpha   90.00
_cell.angle_beta   90.00
_cell.angle_gamma   90.00
#
_symmetry.space_group_name_H-M   'P 1'
#
loop_
_entity.id
_entity.type
_entity.pdbx_description
1 polymer ?
#
loop_
_entity_poly.entity_id
_entity_poly.type
_entity_poly.pdbx_seq_one_letter_code
_entity_poly.pdbx_strand_id
1 'polypeptide(L)'
;MESVPSLPECVYCGSIELSLLRETPKPTWKELFWRESETCPEWYAERQRESHREFWTAHYGSDDYDWYLETQVEVAKETGPEPAKAMQMYLPGLTPGVSFEIESF
;
A
#
# COMPACT_ATOMS: atom_id res chain seq x y z
N MET A 1 26.41 -32.20 -15.52
CA MET A 1 26.08 -32.68 -14.17
C MET A 1 24.77 -32.04 -13.80
N GLU A 2 23.66 -32.74 -14.01
CA GLU A 2 22.34 -32.26 -13.60
C GLU A 2 22.28 -32.29 -12.07
N SER A 3 21.99 -31.15 -11.45
CA SER A 3 21.84 -31.06 -9.99
C SER A 3 20.59 -31.86 -9.61
N VAL A 4 20.77 -32.96 -8.88
CA VAL A 4 19.65 -33.67 -8.25
C VAL A 4 18.97 -32.67 -7.32
N PRO A 5 17.68 -32.34 -7.52
CA PRO A 5 16.99 -31.45 -6.61
C PRO A 5 16.94 -32.12 -5.24
N SER A 6 17.55 -31.48 -4.25
CA SER A 6 17.51 -31.91 -2.86
C SER A 6 16.05 -31.92 -2.40
N LEU A 7 15.66 -32.97 -1.68
CA LEU A 7 14.33 -33.05 -1.07
C LEU A 7 14.10 -31.81 -0.18
N PRO A 8 12.92 -31.17 -0.24
CA PRO A 8 12.64 -30.01 0.58
C PRO A 8 12.63 -30.42 2.05
N GLU A 9 13.62 -29.94 2.81
CA GLU A 9 13.67 -30.08 4.26
C GLU A 9 12.81 -28.99 4.92
N CYS A 10 12.08 -29.34 5.98
CA CYS A 10 11.34 -28.36 6.75
C CYS A 10 12.32 -27.38 7.43
N VAL A 11 12.20 -26.09 7.13
CA VAL A 11 13.07 -25.01 7.68
C VAL A 11 13.04 -24.94 9.21
N TYR A 12 12.00 -25.50 9.84
CA TYR A 12 11.81 -25.48 11.29
C TYR A 12 12.30 -26.73 12.02
N CYS A 13 12.28 -27.92 11.40
CA CYS A 13 12.64 -29.18 12.07
C CYS A 13 13.65 -30.04 11.33
N GLY A 14 14.08 -29.67 10.11
CA GLY A 14 15.04 -30.41 9.29
C GLY A 14 14.55 -31.78 8.83
N SER A 15 13.28 -32.11 9.07
CA SER A 15 12.71 -33.37 8.60
C SER A 15 12.47 -33.31 7.09
N ILE A 16 12.80 -34.42 6.42
CA ILE A 16 12.46 -34.71 5.02
C ILE A 16 11.09 -35.39 4.89
N GLU A 17 10.45 -35.76 6.00
CA GLU A 17 9.13 -36.41 5.98
C GLU A 17 8.04 -35.38 5.70
N LEU A 18 7.36 -35.57 4.56
CA LEU A 18 6.16 -34.83 4.19
C LEU A 18 4.93 -35.63 4.64
N SER A 19 4.19 -35.08 5.60
CA SER A 19 2.88 -35.62 6.02
C SER A 19 1.78 -34.65 5.61
N LEU A 20 0.72 -35.17 5.00
CA LEU A 20 -0.45 -34.38 4.63
C LEU A 20 -1.23 -34.02 5.90
N LEU A 21 -1.11 -32.78 6.36
CA LEU A 21 -1.84 -32.29 7.54
C LEU A 21 -3.28 -31.92 7.23
N ARG A 22 -3.52 -31.34 6.06
CA ARG A 22 -4.82 -30.81 5.65
C ARG A 22 -4.89 -30.65 4.14
N GLU A 23 -6.04 -30.96 3.58
CA GLU A 23 -6.36 -30.66 2.19
C GLU A 23 -7.28 -29.42 2.16
N THR A 24 -6.89 -28.42 1.38
CA THR A 24 -7.72 -27.26 1.09
C THR A 24 -8.21 -27.36 -0.35
N PRO A 25 -9.43 -26.87 -0.65
CA PRO A 25 -9.91 -26.84 -2.02
C PRO A 25 -8.95 -26.00 -2.87
N LYS A 26 -8.60 -26.50 -4.06
CA LYS A 26 -7.75 -25.78 -4.99
C LYS A 26 -8.42 -24.46 -5.37
N PRO A 27 -7.78 -23.30 -5.15
CA PRO A 27 -8.36 -22.03 -5.54
C PRO A 27 -8.55 -22.00 -7.06
N THR A 28 -9.61 -21.35 -7.48
CA THR A 28 -9.90 -21.13 -8.89
C THR A 28 -8.88 -20.16 -9.49
N TRP A 29 -8.69 -20.22 -10.81
CA TRP A 29 -7.85 -19.24 -11.50
C TRP A 29 -8.34 -17.81 -11.29
N LYS A 30 -9.65 -17.61 -11.16
CA LYS A 30 -10.25 -16.31 -10.89
C LYS A 30 -9.81 -15.76 -9.53
N GLU A 31 -9.76 -16.60 -8.49
CA GLU A 31 -9.32 -16.20 -7.15
C GLU A 31 -7.81 -15.93 -7.12
N LEU A 32 -7.02 -16.78 -7.77
CA LEU A 32 -5.57 -16.63 -7.82
C LEU A 32 -5.13 -15.35 -8.52
N PHE A 33 -5.82 -15.00 -9.59
CA PHE A 33 -5.51 -13.88 -10.47
C PHE A 33 -6.42 -12.67 -10.27
N TRP A 34 -7.11 -12.58 -9.14
CA TRP A 34 -7.82 -11.38 -8.74
C TRP A 34 -6.82 -10.32 -8.29
N ARG A 35 -6.92 -9.09 -8.82
CA ARG A 35 -5.96 -7.99 -8.54
C ARG A 35 -5.79 -7.62 -7.05
N GLU A 36 -6.73 -7.98 -6.18
CA GLU A 36 -6.68 -7.72 -4.73
C GLU A 36 -6.26 -8.97 -3.94
N SER A 37 -6.05 -10.10 -4.62
CA SER A 37 -5.54 -11.31 -3.98
C SER A 37 -4.03 -11.20 -3.74
N GLU A 38 -3.59 -11.59 -2.56
CA GLU A 38 -2.17 -11.69 -2.20
C GLU A 38 -1.40 -12.67 -3.10
N THR A 39 -2.10 -13.63 -3.70
CA THR A 39 -1.49 -14.63 -4.60
C THR A 39 -1.28 -14.10 -6.01
N CYS A 40 -1.87 -12.95 -6.35
CA CYS A 40 -1.79 -12.40 -7.70
C CYS A 40 -0.44 -11.69 -7.89
N PRO A 41 0.32 -12.00 -8.97
CA PRO A 41 1.54 -11.26 -9.29
C PRO A 41 1.25 -9.76 -9.46
N GLU A 42 2.08 -8.92 -8.85
CA GLU A 42 1.89 -7.46 -8.82
C GLU A 42 1.75 -6.85 -10.22
N TRP A 43 2.62 -7.24 -11.17
CA TRP A 43 2.55 -6.78 -12.55
C TRP A 43 1.20 -7.07 -13.22
N TYR A 44 0.56 -8.19 -12.87
CA TYR A 44 -0.71 -8.60 -13.44
C TYR A 44 -1.87 -7.88 -12.75
N ALA A 45 -1.77 -7.68 -11.44
CA ALA A 45 -2.73 -6.89 -10.67
C ALA A 45 -2.76 -5.43 -11.16
N GLU A 46 -1.59 -4.81 -11.39
CA GLU A 46 -1.48 -3.46 -11.96
C GLU A 46 -2.09 -3.39 -13.36
N ARG A 47 -1.77 -4.35 -14.23
CA ARG A 47 -2.36 -4.40 -15.57
C ARG A 47 -3.90 -4.52 -15.54
N GLN A 48 -4.45 -5.28 -14.59
CA GLN A 48 -5.90 -5.36 -14.41
C GLN A 48 -6.50 -4.05 -13.90
N ARG A 49 -5.82 -3.36 -12.96
CA ARG A 49 -6.26 -2.04 -12.46
C ARG A 49 -6.29 -1.01 -13.57
N GLU A 50 -5.24 -0.96 -14.40
CA GLU A 50 -5.15 -0.06 -15.54
C GLU A 50 -6.23 -0.34 -16.59
N SER A 51 -6.40 -1.61 -16.98
CA SER A 51 -7.46 -1.98 -17.93
C SER A 51 -8.86 -1.65 -17.40
N HIS A 52 -9.07 -1.79 -16.09
CA HIS A 52 -10.32 -1.38 -15.44
C HIS A 52 -10.50 0.14 -15.48
N ARG A 53 -9.45 0.91 -15.17
CA ARG A 53 -9.45 2.38 -15.29
C ARG A 53 -9.82 2.82 -16.70
N GLU A 54 -9.08 2.34 -17.71
CA GLU A 54 -9.32 2.66 -19.13
C GLU A 54 -10.75 2.35 -19.58
N PHE A 55 -11.32 1.22 -19.13
CA PHE A 55 -12.70 0.87 -19.44
C PHE A 55 -13.70 1.90 -18.90
N TRP A 56 -13.53 2.33 -17.66
CA TRP A 56 -14.42 3.33 -17.04
C TRP A 56 -14.20 4.72 -17.63
N THR A 57 -12.96 5.13 -17.89
CA THR A 57 -12.63 6.39 -18.58
C THR A 57 -13.29 6.43 -19.96
N ALA A 58 -13.14 5.38 -20.77
CA ALA A 58 -13.75 5.32 -22.10
C ALA A 58 -15.29 5.42 -22.06
N HIS A 59 -15.92 4.92 -21.00
CA HIS A 59 -17.38 4.88 -20.89
C HIS A 59 -17.99 6.14 -20.24
N TYR A 60 -17.27 6.81 -19.34
CA TYR A 60 -17.82 7.93 -18.54
C TYR A 60 -17.10 9.27 -18.73
N GLY A 61 -16.01 9.31 -19.50
CA GLY A 61 -15.25 10.54 -19.73
C GLY A 61 -13.99 10.60 -18.87
N SER A 62 -13.70 11.75 -18.26
CA SER A 62 -12.52 11.90 -17.42
C SER A 62 -12.49 10.85 -16.30
N ASP A 63 -11.30 10.32 -16.01
CA ASP A 63 -11.15 9.46 -14.84
C ASP A 63 -11.31 10.27 -13.54
N ASP A 64 -11.53 9.61 -12.41
CA ASP A 64 -11.71 10.30 -11.11
C ASP A 64 -10.53 11.24 -10.78
N TYR A 65 -9.33 10.90 -11.23
CA TYR A 65 -8.12 11.68 -11.00
C TYR A 65 -8.05 12.91 -11.92
N ASP A 66 -8.41 12.76 -13.19
CA ASP A 66 -8.57 13.82 -14.17
C ASP A 66 -9.67 14.79 -13.74
N TRP A 67 -10.84 14.27 -13.32
CA TRP A 67 -11.91 15.07 -12.75
C TRP A 67 -11.45 15.80 -11.49
N TYR A 68 -10.76 15.12 -10.58
CA TYR A 68 -10.22 15.72 -9.35
C TYR A 68 -9.23 16.85 -9.66
N LEU A 69 -8.34 16.66 -10.63
CA LEU A 69 -7.41 17.71 -11.08
C LEU A 69 -8.13 18.88 -11.77
N GLU A 70 -9.18 18.61 -12.56
CA GLU A 70 -9.99 19.63 -13.21
C GLU A 70 -10.87 20.41 -12.22
N THR A 71 -11.38 19.76 -11.18
CA THR A 71 -12.27 20.34 -10.17
C THR A 71 -11.58 20.76 -8.88
N GLN A 72 -10.25 20.60 -8.80
CA GLN A 72 -9.40 21.32 -7.87
C GLN A 72 -9.48 22.83 -8.20
N VAL A 73 -10.59 23.43 -7.82
CA VAL A 73 -10.65 24.85 -7.53
C VAL A 73 -9.70 25.02 -6.36
N GLU A 74 -8.51 25.57 -6.60
CA GLU A 74 -7.71 26.17 -5.55
C GLU A 74 -8.57 27.26 -4.93
N VAL A 75 -9.32 26.88 -3.88
CA VAL A 75 -9.89 27.87 -2.99
C VAL A 75 -8.66 28.52 -2.39
N ALA A 76 -8.37 29.74 -2.82
CA ALA A 76 -7.52 30.65 -2.06
C ALA A 76 -8.18 30.69 -0.68
N LYS A 77 -7.68 29.85 0.24
CA LYS A 77 -8.20 29.76 1.59
C LYS A 77 -8.00 31.16 2.12
N GLU A 78 -9.10 31.91 2.18
CA GLU A 78 -9.10 33.31 2.62
C GLU A 78 -8.23 33.32 3.87
N THR A 79 -7.15 34.10 3.84
CA THR A 79 -6.15 34.06 4.90
C THR A 79 -6.85 34.57 6.14
N GLY A 80 -7.42 33.63 6.91
CA GLY A 80 -8.00 33.92 8.20
C GLY A 80 -6.96 34.66 9.03
N PRO A 81 -7.39 35.49 10.00
CA PRO A 81 -6.46 36.19 10.87
C PRO A 81 -5.40 35.21 11.36
N GLU A 82 -4.12 35.62 11.30
CA GLU A 82 -2.99 34.76 11.64
C GLU A 82 -3.33 33.94 12.89
N PRO A 83 -3.33 32.60 12.82
CA PRO A 83 -3.63 31.81 13.98
C PRO A 83 -2.64 32.21 15.08
N ALA A 84 -3.17 32.51 16.27
CA ALA A 84 -2.33 32.83 17.41
C ALA A 84 -1.20 31.80 17.50
N LYS A 85 0.05 32.29 17.59
CA LYS A 85 1.27 31.48 17.54
C LYS A 85 1.05 30.21 18.36
N ALA A 86 1.03 29.05 17.70
CA ALA A 86 0.67 27.80 18.34
C ALA A 86 1.69 27.52 19.46
N MET A 87 1.26 27.72 20.71
CA MET A 87 2.09 27.43 21.86
C MET A 87 2.02 25.93 22.11
N GLN A 88 2.95 25.19 21.52
CA GLN A 88 3.08 23.76 21.74
C GLN A 88 3.30 23.50 23.23
N MET A 89 2.35 22.83 23.87
CA MET A 89 2.51 22.37 25.25
C MET A 89 3.54 21.24 25.29
N TYR A 90 4.40 21.25 26.31
CA TYR A 90 5.39 20.19 26.50
C TYR A 90 4.71 18.85 26.79
N LEU A 91 5.27 17.76 26.23
CA LEU A 91 4.84 16.42 26.59
C LEU A 91 5.16 16.14 28.07
N PRO A 92 4.35 15.33 28.77
CA PRO A 92 4.61 14.97 30.16
C PRO A 92 6.02 14.38 30.33
N GLY A 93 6.84 14.99 31.18
CA GLY A 93 8.22 14.56 31.45
C GLY A 93 9.31 15.31 30.67
N LEU A 94 8.96 16.22 29.75
CA LEU A 94 9.91 17.11 29.07
C LEU A 94 9.80 18.52 29.66
N THR A 95 10.77 18.93 30.48
CA THR A 95 10.90 20.32 30.91
C THR A 95 11.71 21.13 29.88
N PRO A 96 11.39 22.40 29.64
CA PRO A 96 12.16 23.23 28.73
C PRO A 96 13.60 23.41 29.23
N GLY A 97 14.56 22.89 28.46
CA GLY A 97 15.93 23.37 28.51
C GLY A 97 16.01 24.76 27.87
N VAL A 98 16.99 25.57 28.29
CA VAL A 98 17.17 26.98 27.90
C VAL A 98 17.50 27.23 26.43
N SER A 99 17.53 26.22 25.58
CA SER A 99 17.65 26.42 24.13
C SER A 99 17.14 25.19 23.37
N PHE A 100 16.19 25.40 22.49
CA PHE A 100 15.99 24.54 21.34
C PHE A 100 15.90 25.45 20.12
N GLU A 101 17.05 25.66 19.48
CA GLU A 101 17.11 26.09 18.09
C GLU A 101 16.79 24.85 17.25
N ILE A 102 15.55 24.77 16.78
CA ILE A 102 15.20 23.83 15.72
C ILE A 102 15.10 24.66 14.46
N GLU A 103 16.18 24.70 13.69
CA GLU A 103 16.11 25.10 12.28
C GLU A 103 15.52 23.92 11.49
N SER A 104 14.36 24.15 10.87
CA SER A 104 13.84 23.28 9.83
C SER A 104 14.33 23.81 8.48
N PHE A 105 14.96 22.94 7.69
CA PHE A 105 15.10 23.13 6.25
C PHE A 105 13.77 22.84 5.54
#